data_AF-A0A3L5TVN6-F1
#
_entry.id   AF-A0A3L5TVN6-F1
#
_cell.length_a   1.000
_cell.length_b   1.000
_cell.length_c   1.000
_cell.angle_alpha   90.00
_cell.angle_beta   90.00
_cell.angle_gamma   90.00
#
_symmetry.space_group_name_H-M   'P 1'
#
loop_
_entity.id
_entity.type
_entity.pdbx_description
1 polymer ?
#
loop_
_entity_poly.entity_id
_entity_poly.type
_entity_poly.pdbx_seq_one_letter_code
_entity_poly.pdbx_strand_id
1 'polypeptide(L)'
;MATIPGSAGLPLLGDRSYDFYKDPVKFMEKNTSYYKNRNFIGRFLNKSTVFVGCNKTLKCLLTEEADKLDLGYKMFMGDIYGDNILFTDGLDMVSLRESLILLFTPEAVSTYQDTIKHVVTNFIHKIDTE
;
A
#
# COMPACT_ATOMS: atom_id res chain seq x y z
N MET A 1 22.64 9.12 -17.85
CA MET A 1 21.47 8.53 -17.19
C MET A 1 21.58 8.83 -15.70
N ALA A 2 20.58 9.45 -15.09
CA ALA A 2 20.61 9.71 -13.64
C ALA A 2 20.37 8.39 -12.90
N THR A 3 21.39 7.87 -12.22
CA THR A 3 21.31 6.66 -11.41
C THR A 3 20.72 6.99 -10.03
N ILE A 4 19.71 6.24 -9.59
CA ILE A 4 19.13 6.40 -8.25
C ILE A 4 20.21 6.00 -7.21
N PRO A 5 20.47 6.84 -6.19
CA PRO A 5 21.50 6.53 -5.20
C PRO A 5 21.12 5.35 -4.31
N GLY A 6 22.11 4.68 -3.74
CA GLY A 6 21.93 3.52 -2.88
C GLY A 6 22.41 2.22 -3.49
N SER A 7 22.24 1.12 -2.77
CA SER A 7 22.63 -0.23 -3.19
C SER A 7 21.74 -1.27 -2.51
N ALA A 8 21.35 -2.29 -3.26
CA ALA A 8 20.63 -3.44 -2.73
C ALA A 8 21.54 -4.45 -2.01
N GLY A 9 22.87 -4.25 -2.05
CA GLY A 9 23.84 -5.16 -1.45
C GLY A 9 23.66 -6.63 -1.88
N LEU A 10 24.25 -7.53 -1.10
CA LEU A 10 24.10 -8.97 -1.29
C LEU A 10 22.76 -9.47 -0.73
N PRO A 11 22.15 -10.52 -1.31
CA PRO A 11 20.99 -11.20 -0.73
C PRO A 11 21.23 -11.56 0.74
N LEU A 12 20.18 -11.49 1.55
CA LEU A 12 20.17 -11.70 3.01
C LEU A 12 20.96 -10.69 3.84
N LEU A 13 22.20 -10.37 3.45
CA LEU A 13 23.07 -9.46 4.22
C LEU A 13 22.73 -7.98 4.02
N GLY A 14 22.27 -7.61 2.82
CA GLY A 14 21.85 -6.25 2.49
C GLY A 14 20.39 -5.96 2.82
N ASP A 15 19.65 -6.94 3.36
CA ASP A 15 18.23 -6.83 3.62
C ASP A 15 17.95 -5.86 4.78
N ARG A 16 17.15 -4.82 4.50
CA ARG A 16 16.77 -3.79 5.46
C ARG A 16 15.32 -3.87 5.89
N SER A 17 14.66 -5.01 5.66
CA SER A 17 13.27 -5.24 6.03
C SER A 17 13.03 -5.06 7.52
N TYR A 18 13.92 -5.58 8.37
CA TYR A 18 13.79 -5.44 9.82
C TYR A 18 13.83 -3.98 10.25
N ASP A 19 14.79 -3.21 9.73
CA ASP A 19 14.91 -1.77 10.04
C ASP A 19 13.67 -1.00 9.58
N PHE A 20 13.13 -1.35 8.41
CA PHE A 20 11.91 -0.76 7.87
C PHE A 20 10.68 -1.10 8.73
N TYR A 21 10.48 -2.36 9.11
CA TYR A 21 9.34 -2.78 9.92
C TYR A 21 9.39 -2.26 11.36
N LYS A 22 10.59 -2.06 11.90
CA LYS A 22 10.78 -1.50 13.24
C LYS A 22 10.27 -0.06 13.33
N ASP A 23 10.60 0.78 12.34
CA ASP A 23 10.14 2.16 12.26
C ASP A 23 10.29 2.68 10.82
N PRO A 24 9.22 2.60 9.99
CA PRO A 24 9.33 2.95 8.58
C PRO A 24 9.57 4.45 8.35
N VAL A 25 9.08 5.30 9.26
CA VAL A 25 9.25 6.75 9.16
C VAL A 25 10.71 7.12 9.41
N LYS A 26 11.28 6.67 10.55
CA LYS A 26 12.70 6.91 10.84
C LYS A 26 13.61 6.29 9.81
N PHE A 27 13.26 5.11 9.28
CA PHE A 27 14.00 4.49 8.19
C PHE A 27 14.09 5.41 6.97
N MET A 28 12.96 5.96 6.53
CA MET A 28 12.91 6.87 5.39
C MET A 28 13.67 8.16 5.66
N GLU A 29 13.46 8.81 6.81
CA GLU A 29 14.15 10.06 7.18
C GLU A 29 15.67 9.89 7.22
N LYS A 30 16.15 8.79 7.82
CA LYS A 30 17.59 8.47 7.91
C LYS A 30 18.20 8.29 6.53
N ASN A 31 17.58 7.49 5.66
CA ASN A 31 18.14 7.17 4.35
C ASN A 31 18.04 8.35 3.38
N THR A 32 16.94 9.10 3.41
CA THR A 32 16.78 10.29 2.57
C THR A 32 17.79 11.38 2.92
N SER A 33 18.08 11.54 4.22
CA SER A 33 19.14 12.45 4.70
C SER A 33 20.54 11.96 4.29
N TYR A 34 20.82 10.66 4.42
CA TYR A 34 22.11 10.06 4.07
C TYR A 34 22.44 10.17 2.58
N TYR A 35 21.51 9.77 1.71
CA TYR A 35 21.71 9.81 0.25
C TYR A 35 21.49 11.19 -0.36
N LYS A 36 21.02 12.18 0.44
CA LYS A 36 20.60 13.52 -0.02
C LYS A 36 19.60 13.45 -1.17
N ASN A 37 18.78 12.41 -1.19
CA ASN A 37 17.78 12.14 -2.22
C ASN A 37 16.57 11.46 -1.58
N ARG A 38 15.37 11.88 -1.98
CA ARG A 38 14.13 11.31 -1.48
C ARG A 38 13.84 9.91 -2.04
N ASN A 39 14.50 9.55 -3.14
CA ASN A 39 14.42 8.23 -3.74
C ASN A 39 15.77 7.53 -3.60
N PHE A 40 15.77 6.27 -3.17
CA PHE A 40 17.00 5.49 -3.03
C PHE A 40 16.75 4.00 -3.24
N ILE A 41 17.82 3.27 -3.59
CA ILE A 41 17.80 1.80 -3.76
C ILE A 41 18.24 1.12 -2.46
N GLY A 42 17.51 0.08 -2.08
CA GLY A 42 17.89 -0.85 -1.01
C GLY A 42 17.38 -2.26 -1.31
N ARG A 43 17.57 -3.17 -0.37
CA ARG A 43 16.93 -4.49 -0.40
C ARG A 43 15.85 -4.55 0.66
N PHE A 44 14.67 -4.97 0.24
CA PHE A 44 13.46 -5.13 1.05
C PHE A 44 12.81 -6.45 0.67
N LEU A 45 12.43 -7.23 1.66
CA LEU A 45 11.97 -8.62 1.55
C LEU A 45 12.86 -9.45 0.63
N ASN A 46 14.18 -9.32 0.83
CA ASN A 46 15.23 -9.90 0.03
C ASN A 46 15.19 -9.57 -1.48
N LYS A 47 14.44 -8.55 -1.89
CA LYS A 47 14.34 -8.05 -3.28
C LYS A 47 14.94 -6.66 -3.44
N SER A 48 15.60 -6.41 -4.58
CA SER A 48 16.08 -5.07 -4.92
C SER A 48 14.88 -4.14 -5.08
N THR A 49 14.81 -3.10 -4.25
CA THR A 49 13.63 -2.25 -4.10
C THR A 49 14.03 -0.79 -4.14
N VAL A 50 13.30 0.00 -4.93
CA VAL A 50 13.41 1.46 -4.92
C VAL A 50 12.43 2.00 -3.89
N PHE A 51 12.94 2.71 -2.89
CA PHE A 51 12.14 3.46 -1.94
C PHE A 51 11.81 4.82 -2.55
N VAL A 52 10.52 5.14 -2.67
CA VAL A 52 10.03 6.38 -3.26
C VAL A 52 9.51 7.30 -2.16
N GLY A 53 10.23 8.36 -1.86
CA GLY A 53 9.90 9.34 -0.82
C GLY A 53 9.46 10.70 -1.35
N CYS A 54 9.12 10.82 -2.64
CA CYS A 54 8.68 12.09 -3.22
C CYS A 54 7.39 11.98 -4.04
N ASN A 55 6.51 12.97 -3.84
CA ASN A 55 5.18 13.02 -4.45
C ASN A 55 5.24 13.09 -5.99
N LYS A 56 6.27 13.76 -6.55
CA LYS A 56 6.42 13.86 -8.01
C LYS A 56 6.65 12.49 -8.64
N THR A 57 7.58 11.70 -8.10
CA THR A 57 7.84 10.34 -8.60
C THR A 57 6.65 9.43 -8.36
N LEU A 58 6.03 9.50 -7.18
CA LEU A 58 4.84 8.71 -6.89
C LEU A 58 3.69 9.02 -7.87
N LYS A 59 3.43 10.30 -8.16
CA LYS A 59 2.41 10.69 -9.13
C LYS A 59 2.70 10.13 -10.52
N CYS A 60 3.91 10.31 -11.03
CA CYS A 60 4.33 9.77 -12.33
C CYS A 60 4.14 8.24 -12.38
N LEU A 61 4.57 7.52 -11.35
CA LEU A 61 4.41 6.07 -11.22
C LEU A 61 2.93 5.65 -11.24
N LEU A 62 2.07 6.35 -10.50
CA LEU A 62 0.64 6.01 -10.40
C LEU A 62 -0.21 6.50 -11.57
N THR A 63 0.31 7.34 -12.46
CA THR A 63 -0.46 7.88 -13.60
C THR A 63 0.17 7.61 -14.96
N GLU A 64 1.39 8.09 -15.18
CA GLU A 64 2.05 8.04 -16.50
C GLU A 64 2.65 6.66 -16.80
N GLU A 65 3.06 5.97 -15.75
CA GLU A 65 3.77 4.68 -15.82
C GLU A 65 2.98 3.56 -15.12
N ALA A 66 1.68 3.78 -14.91
CA ALA A 66 0.82 2.87 -14.15
C ALA A 66 0.68 1.49 -14.81
N ASP A 67 0.74 1.43 -16.14
CA ASP A 67 0.73 0.21 -16.96
C ASP A 67 1.99 -0.64 -16.76
N LYS A 68 3.08 -0.04 -16.27
CA LYS A 68 4.36 -0.72 -15.98
C LYS A 68 4.48 -1.16 -14.52
N LEU A 69 3.49 -0.86 -13.71
CA LEU A 69 3.43 -1.27 -12.30
C LEU A 69 2.54 -2.49 -12.15
N ASP A 70 3.12 -3.55 -11.60
CA ASP A 70 2.35 -4.61 -10.99
C ASP A 70 2.24 -4.31 -9.48
N LEU A 71 1.00 -4.20 -8.97
CA LEU A 71 0.75 -3.97 -7.55
C LEU A 71 1.03 -5.26 -6.80
N GLY A 72 2.29 -5.41 -6.37
CA GLY A 72 2.88 -6.65 -5.82
C GLY A 72 2.27 -7.24 -4.56
N TYR A 73 1.10 -6.80 -4.10
CA TYR A 73 0.32 -7.46 -3.05
C TYR A 73 -0.09 -8.87 -3.46
N LYS A 74 -0.45 -9.10 -4.72
CA LYS A 74 -0.77 -10.45 -5.24
C LYS A 74 0.44 -11.40 -5.13
N MET A 75 1.64 -10.91 -5.40
CA MET A 75 2.87 -11.70 -5.35
C MET A 75 3.25 -12.18 -3.94
N PHE A 76 2.75 -11.54 -2.88
CA PHE A 76 3.03 -11.92 -1.49
C PHE A 76 1.81 -12.51 -0.76
N MET A 77 0.61 -12.07 -1.11
CA MET A 77 -0.63 -12.42 -0.40
C MET A 77 -1.62 -13.21 -1.26
N GLY A 78 -1.31 -13.45 -2.54
CA GLY A 78 -2.13 -14.24 -3.47
C GLY A 78 -2.42 -15.64 -2.94
N ASP A 79 -1.40 -16.31 -2.40
CA ASP A 79 -1.55 -17.67 -1.85
C ASP A 79 -2.42 -17.72 -0.58
N ILE A 80 -2.53 -16.60 0.15
CA ILE A 80 -3.29 -16.52 1.41
C ILE A 80 -4.76 -16.23 1.13
N TYR A 81 -5.04 -15.30 0.21
CA TYR A 81 -6.40 -14.84 -0.04
C TYR A 81 -7.02 -15.39 -1.33
N GLY A 82 -6.27 -16.15 -2.13
CA GLY A 82 -6.69 -16.66 -3.44
C GLY A 82 -6.97 -15.56 -4.45
N ASP A 83 -7.34 -15.91 -5.69
CA ASP A 83 -7.80 -14.91 -6.65
C ASP A 83 -9.14 -14.30 -6.20
N ASN A 84 -9.10 -13.05 -5.75
CA ASN A 84 -10.25 -12.34 -5.20
C ASN A 84 -10.24 -10.86 -5.62
N ILE A 85 -11.26 -10.11 -5.20
CA ILE A 85 -11.47 -8.67 -5.49
C ILE A 85 -10.21 -7.81 -5.24
N LEU A 86 -9.40 -8.15 -4.25
CA LEU A 86 -8.16 -7.42 -3.90
C LEU A 86 -7.04 -7.60 -4.94
N PHE A 87 -7.09 -8.67 -5.75
CA PHE A 87 -6.08 -8.99 -6.74
C PHE A 87 -6.60 -8.95 -8.17
N THR A 88 -7.83 -8.45 -8.36
CA THR A 88 -8.36 -8.17 -9.70
C THR A 88 -7.56 -7.01 -10.30
N ASP A 89 -7.03 -7.22 -11.50
CA ASP A 89 -6.25 -6.25 -12.26
C ASP A 89 -6.87 -6.02 -13.66
N GLY A 90 -6.22 -5.17 -14.46
CA GLY A 90 -6.63 -4.93 -15.85
C GLY A 90 -8.06 -4.41 -16.01
N LEU A 91 -8.76 -4.90 -17.04
CA LEU A 91 -10.12 -4.49 -17.40
C LEU A 91 -11.18 -4.98 -16.39
N ASP A 92 -10.94 -6.13 -15.77
CA ASP A 92 -11.85 -6.70 -14.78
C ASP A 92 -11.88 -5.81 -13.52
N MET A 93 -10.74 -5.22 -13.15
CA MET A 93 -10.64 -4.27 -12.04
C MET A 93 -11.45 -3.00 -12.31
N VAL A 94 -11.41 -2.49 -13.54
CA VAL A 94 -12.19 -1.29 -13.93
C VAL A 94 -13.68 -1.56 -13.79
N SER A 95 -14.16 -2.67 -14.36
CA SER A 95 -15.58 -3.07 -14.31
C SER A 95 -16.06 -3.31 -12.88
N LEU A 96 -15.22 -3.95 -12.06
CA LEU A 96 -15.49 -4.19 -10.65
C LEU A 96 -15.57 -2.88 -9.86
N ARG A 97 -14.64 -1.95 -10.10
CA ARG A 97 -14.63 -0.63 -9.45
C ARG A 97 -15.84 0.21 -9.84
N GLU A 98 -16.23 0.18 -11.11
CA GLU A 98 -17.45 0.84 -11.61
C GLU A 98 -18.71 0.26 -10.99
N SER A 99 -18.74 -1.04 -10.71
CA SER A 99 -19.87 -1.67 -10.03
C SER A 99 -19.91 -1.32 -8.53
N LEU A 100 -18.74 -1.34 -7.86
CA LEU A 100 -18.64 -1.05 -6.43
C LEU A 100 -18.90 0.42 -6.09
N ILE A 101 -18.50 1.36 -6.96
CA ILE A 101 -18.66 2.79 -6.66
C ILE A 101 -20.13 3.20 -6.56
N LEU A 102 -21.05 2.44 -7.17
CA LEU A 102 -22.49 2.63 -7.07
C LEU A 102 -23.01 2.41 -5.64
N LEU A 103 -22.29 1.69 -4.79
CA LEU A 103 -22.62 1.52 -3.37
C LEU A 103 -22.23 2.74 -2.53
N PHE A 104 -21.36 3.62 -3.03
CA PHE A 104 -20.82 4.76 -2.30
C PHE A 104 -21.41 6.09 -2.78
N THR A 105 -22.68 6.10 -3.17
CA THR A 105 -23.39 7.35 -3.47
C THR A 105 -23.60 8.18 -2.19
N PRO A 106 -23.72 9.51 -2.29
CA PRO A 106 -23.99 10.36 -1.12
C PRO A 106 -25.20 9.89 -0.31
N GLU A 107 -26.26 9.44 -1.00
CA GLU A 107 -27.49 8.92 -0.40
C GLU A 107 -27.20 7.62 0.35
N ALA A 108 -26.52 6.65 -0.26
CA ALA A 108 -26.17 5.39 0.39
C ALA A 108 -25.27 5.62 1.62
N VAL A 109 -24.22 6.44 1.48
CA VAL A 109 -23.28 6.76 2.56
C VAL A 109 -23.99 7.44 3.74
N SER A 110 -25.00 8.27 3.49
CA SER A 110 -25.79 8.88 4.56
C SER A 110 -26.50 7.83 5.43
N THR A 111 -27.02 6.76 4.83
CA THR A 111 -27.67 5.66 5.57
C THR A 111 -26.69 4.76 6.32
N TYR A 112 -25.43 4.70 5.87
CA TYR A 112 -24.40 3.90 6.54
C TYR A 112 -24.07 4.46 7.93
N GLN A 113 -24.16 5.78 8.12
CA GLN A 113 -23.93 6.38 9.44
C GLN A 113 -24.91 5.89 10.49
N ASP A 114 -26.19 5.75 10.13
CA ASP A 114 -27.22 5.27 11.06
C ASP A 114 -27.04 3.78 11.36
N THR A 115 -26.67 3.01 10.35
CA THR A 115 -26.31 1.59 10.51
C THR A 115 -25.12 1.41 11.45
N ILE A 116 -24.05 2.18 11.25
CA ILE A 116 -22.85 2.14 12.09
C ILE A 116 -23.20 2.51 13.53
N LYS A 117 -23.97 3.60 13.75
CA LYS A 117 -24.42 4.00 15.09
C LYS A 117 -25.17 2.87 15.77
N HIS A 118 -26.12 2.25 15.08
CA HIS A 118 -26.90 1.15 15.63
C HIS A 118 -26.03 -0.04 16.06
N VAL A 119 -25.11 -0.47 15.20
CA VAL A 119 -24.18 -1.57 15.49
C VAL A 119 -23.30 -1.24 16.70
N VAL A 120 -22.74 -0.03 16.75
CA VAL A 120 -21.88 0.40 17.87
C VAL A 120 -22.66 0.49 19.18
N THR A 121 -23.86 1.08 19.17
CA THR A 121 -24.71 1.18 20.37
C THR A 121 -25.08 -0.20 20.90
N ASN A 122 -25.47 -1.13 20.03
CA ASN A 122 -25.79 -2.50 20.43
C ASN A 122 -24.57 -3.21 21.02
N PHE A 123 -23.39 -3.00 20.44
CA PHE A 123 -22.14 -3.60 20.92
C PHE A 123 -21.73 -3.06 22.30
N ILE A 124 -21.79 -1.74 22.50
CA ILE A 124 -21.52 -1.11 23.81
C ILE A 124 -22.50 -1.65 24.85
N HIS A 125 -23.79 -1.71 24.54
CA HIS A 125 -24.78 -2.21 25.48
C HIS A 125 -24.54 -3.66 25.88
N LYS A 126 -24.07 -4.49 24.94
CA LYS A 126 -23.68 -5.88 25.21
C LYS A 126 -22.48 -5.96 26.15
N ILE A 127 -21.47 -5.10 25.98
CA ILE A 127 -20.31 -5.04 26.89
C ILE A 127 -20.73 -4.60 28.29
N ASP A 128 -21.65 -3.64 28.41
CA ASP A 128 -22.09 -3.12 29.71
C ASP A 128 -23.01 -4.08 30.49
N THR A 129 -23.50 -5.15 29.85
CA THR A 129 -24.43 -6.13 30.43
C THR A 129 -23.80 -7.51 30.69
N GLU A 130 -22.54 -7.72 30.29
CA GLU A 130 -21.70 -8.89 30.63
C GLU A 130 -20.69 -8.55 31.75
#